data_AF-A0A959R6F1-F1
#
_entry.id   AF-A0A959R6F1-F1
#
_cell.length_a   1.000
_cell.length_b   1.000
_cell.length_c   1.000
_cell.angle_alpha   90.00
_cell.angle_beta   90.00
_cell.angle_gamma   90.00
#
_symmetry.space_group_name_H-M   'P 1'
#
loop_
_entity.id
_entity.type
_entity.pdbx_description
1 polymer ?
#
loop_
_entity_poly.entity_id
_entity_poly.type
_entity_poly.pdbx_seq_one_letter_code
_entity_poly.pdbx_strand_id
1 'polypeptide(L)'
;MTSSSSISLSNELYTAVIVDDEEQSILNLSALIAQYCPHITVVGKANSVATGKEVIESVQPDILFHDVKLRGENGSALALSV
;
A
#
# COMPACT_ATOMS: atom_id res chain seq x y z
N MET A 1 -28.18 14.13 32.85
CA MET A 1 -26.83 14.62 32.48
C MET A 1 -25.85 13.48 32.69
N THR A 2 -25.73 12.59 31.71
CA THR A 2 -24.61 11.63 31.66
C THR A 2 -23.87 11.95 30.39
N SER A 3 -22.70 12.55 30.55
CA SER A 3 -21.78 12.88 29.47
C SER A 3 -21.37 11.58 28.79
N SER A 4 -21.99 11.26 27.67
CA SER A 4 -21.47 10.26 26.75
C SER A 4 -20.15 10.82 26.22
N SER A 5 -19.04 10.40 26.81
CA SER A 5 -17.72 10.63 26.27
C SER A 5 -17.65 9.95 24.91
N SER A 6 -17.85 10.72 23.85
CA SER A 6 -17.59 10.27 22.48
C SER A 6 -16.10 9.94 22.37
N ILE A 7 -15.77 8.65 22.30
CA ILE A 7 -14.43 8.20 21.91
C ILE A 7 -14.27 8.63 20.45
N SER A 8 -13.50 9.69 20.22
CA SER A 8 -13.00 10.00 18.87
C SER A 8 -11.98 8.91 18.54
N LEU A 9 -12.39 7.91 17.77
CA LEU A 9 -11.44 7.03 17.09
C LEU A 9 -10.68 7.95 16.13
N SER A 10 -9.41 8.23 16.43
CA SER A 10 -8.47 8.75 15.45
C SER A 10 -8.40 7.72 14.32
N ASN A 11 -9.12 7.96 13.24
CA ASN A 11 -9.10 7.12 12.06
C ASN A 11 -7.79 7.43 11.33
N GLU A 12 -6.66 6.93 11.85
CA GLU A 12 -5.35 7.10 11.24
C GLU A 12 -5.42 6.53 9.82
N LEU A 13 -5.13 7.38 8.84
CA LEU A 13 -5.13 7.02 7.43
C LEU A 13 -3.72 6.55 7.07
N TYR A 14 -3.57 5.26 6.82
CA TYR A 14 -2.32 4.68 6.35
C TYR A 14 -2.21 4.83 4.84
N THR A 15 -1.03 5.17 4.38
CA THR A 15 -0.70 5.24 2.96
C THR A 15 -0.08 3.92 2.51
N ALA A 16 -0.39 3.49 1.29
CA ALA A 16 0.09 2.22 0.75
C ALA A 16 0.62 2.36 -0.67
N VAL A 17 1.64 1.55 -0.98
CA VAL A 17 2.11 1.31 -2.35
C VAL A 17 1.89 -0.15 -2.71
N ILE A 18 1.49 -0.42 -3.95
CA ILE A 18 1.37 -1.77 -4.51
C ILE A 18 2.43 -1.97 -5.60
N VAL A 19 3.21 -3.05 -5.50
CA VAL A 19 4.20 -3.44 -6.51
C VAL A 19 3.93 -4.86 -7.00
N ASP A 20 3.50 -4.99 -8.25
CA ASP A 20 3.13 -6.27 -8.86
C ASP A 20 3.35 -6.15 -10.37
N ASP A 21 3.96 -7.14 -11.01
CA ASP A 21 4.28 -7.05 -12.44
C ASP A 21 3.07 -7.29 -13.36
N GLU A 22 1.94 -7.71 -12.80
CA GLU A 22 0.66 -7.88 -13.44
C GLU A 22 -0.31 -6.73 -13.10
N GLU A 23 -0.60 -5.88 -14.09
CA GLU A 23 -1.50 -4.72 -13.92
C GLU A 23 -2.88 -5.11 -13.38
N GLN A 24 -3.42 -6.25 -13.82
CA GLN A 24 -4.72 -6.74 -13.34
C GLN A 24 -4.69 -7.06 -11.84
N SER A 25 -3.57 -7.57 -11.31
CA SER A 25 -3.38 -7.86 -9.90
C SER A 25 -3.34 -6.57 -9.07
N ILE A 26 -2.64 -5.53 -9.57
CA ILE A 26 -2.66 -4.19 -8.97
C ILE A 26 -4.09 -3.64 -8.89
N LEU A 27 -4.85 -3.72 -10.00
CA LEU A 27 -6.23 -3.22 -10.06
C LEU A 27 -7.14 -3.96 -9.09
N ASN A 28 -7.08 -5.29 -9.08
CA ASN A 28 -7.88 -6.12 -8.19
C ASN A 28 -7.58 -5.83 -6.72
N LEU A 29 -6.30 -5.80 -6.34
CA LEU A 29 -5.90 -5.52 -4.96
C LEU A 29 -6.29 -4.09 -4.54
N SER A 30 -6.12 -3.10 -5.43
CA SER A 30 -6.56 -1.72 -5.17
C SER A 30 -8.07 -1.66 -4.87
N ALA A 31 -8.87 -2.39 -5.63
CA ALA A 31 -10.32 -2.44 -5.42
C ALA A 31 -10.69 -3.10 -4.09
N LEU A 32 -10.01 -4.20 -3.73
CA LEU A 32 -10.21 -4.88 -2.45
C LEU A 32 -9.82 -3.99 -1.26
N ILE A 33 -8.68 -3.28 -1.34
CA ILE A 33 -8.25 -2.34 -0.30
C ILE A 33 -9.28 -1.22 -0.15
N ALA A 34 -9.73 -0.62 -1.26
CA ALA A 34 -10.74 0.44 -1.21
C ALA A 34 -12.08 -0.04 -0.63
N GLN A 35 -12.46 -1.29 -0.89
CA GLN A 35 -13.72 -1.87 -0.42
C GLN A 35 -13.68 -2.27 1.06
N TYR A 36 -12.57 -2.86 1.52
CA TYR A 36 -12.50 -3.52 2.83
C TYR A 36 -11.61 -2.80 3.84
N CYS A 37 -10.72 -1.91 3.40
CA CYS A 37 -9.76 -1.20 4.23
C CYS A 37 -9.93 0.33 4.08
N PRO A 38 -11.02 0.92 4.61
CA PRO A 38 -11.32 2.36 4.43
C PRO A 38 -10.30 3.30 5.11
N HIS A 39 -9.41 2.76 5.93
CA HIS A 39 -8.31 3.50 6.57
C HIS A 39 -7.00 3.40 5.78
N ILE A 40 -6.97 2.73 4.63
CA ILE A 40 -5.78 2.61 3.78
C ILE A 40 -6.05 3.36 2.47
N THR A 41 -5.13 4.25 2.09
CA THR A 41 -5.12 4.94 0.80
C THR A 41 -3.94 4.47 -0.04
N VAL A 42 -4.21 3.90 -1.22
CA VAL A 42 -3.15 3.55 -2.17
C VAL A 42 -2.62 4.82 -2.83
N VAL A 43 -1.41 5.23 -2.47
CA VAL A 43 -0.75 6.48 -2.93
C VAL A 43 0.24 6.25 -4.07
N GLY A 44 0.56 4.99 -4.38
CA GLY A 44 1.46 4.66 -5.47
C GLY A 44 1.32 3.22 -5.97
N LYS A 45 1.71 3.00 -7.22
CA LYS A 45 1.66 1.72 -7.91
C LYS A 45 2.90 1.57 -8.78
N ALA A 46 3.46 0.38 -8.84
CA ALA A 46 4.63 0.07 -9.66
C ALA A 46 4.57 -1.37 -10.18
N ASN A 47 5.36 -1.68 -11.20
CA ASN A 47 5.31 -2.98 -11.90
C ASN A 47 6.65 -3.72 -11.96
N SER A 48 7.64 -3.22 -11.24
CA SER A 48 8.97 -3.81 -11.13
C SER A 48 9.63 -3.35 -9.83
N VAL A 49 10.72 -4.01 -9.44
CA VAL A 49 11.51 -3.58 -8.28
C VAL A 49 12.07 -2.17 -8.47
N ALA A 50 12.58 -1.86 -9.67
CA ALA A 50 13.16 -0.56 -9.96
C ALA A 50 12.14 0.58 -9.82
N THR A 51 10.99 0.47 -10.50
CA THR A 51 9.91 1.48 -10.40
C THR A 51 9.28 1.50 -9.01
N GLY A 52 9.24 0.35 -8.33
CA GLY A 52 8.79 0.24 -6.94
C GLY A 52 9.63 1.08 -6.00
N LYS A 53 10.96 0.99 -6.08
CA LYS A 53 11.88 1.80 -5.26
C LYS A 53 11.68 3.29 -5.46
N GLU A 54 11.60 3.74 -6.72
CA GLU A 54 11.39 5.15 -7.05
C GLU A 54 10.07 5.68 -6.45
N VAL A 55 8.99 4.91 -6.57
CA VAL A 55 7.69 5.28 -6.01
C VAL A 55 7.74 5.32 -4.48
N ILE A 56 8.31 4.30 -3.85
CA ILE A 56 8.40 4.21 -2.39
C ILE A 56 9.23 5.37 -1.82
N GLU A 57 10.40 5.67 -2.40
CA GLU A 57 11.26 6.78 -1.95
C GLU A 57 10.56 8.15 -2.11
N SER A 58 9.74 8.30 -3.15
CA SER A 58 9.00 9.53 -3.43
C SER A 58 7.83 9.77 -2.47
N VAL A 59 7.06 8.72 -2.14
CA VAL A 59 5.81 8.86 -1.39
C VAL A 59 5.91 8.42 0.07
N GLN A 60 6.97 7.72 0.46
CA GLN A 60 7.24 7.21 1.81
C GLN A 60 6.00 6.57 2.46
N PRO A 61 5.47 5.47 1.87
CA PRO A 61 4.23 4.88 2.32
C PRO A 61 4.38 4.15 3.66
N ASP A 62 3.30 4.07 4.43
CA ASP A 62 3.27 3.30 5.67
C ASP A 62 3.25 1.78 5.41
N ILE A 63 2.70 1.37 4.24
CA ILE A 63 2.46 -0.03 3.89
C ILE A 63 2.94 -0.31 2.47
N LEU A 64 3.67 -1.42 2.30
CA LEU A 64 4.05 -1.96 1.00
C LEU A 64 3.37 -3.30 0.76
N PHE A 65 2.50 -3.37 -0.25
CA PHE A 65 2.03 -4.62 -0.82
C PHE A 65 2.94 -4.97 -2.01
N HIS A 66 3.57 -6.14 -1.98
CA HIS A 66 4.42 -6.59 -3.09
C HIS A 66 4.16 -8.07 -3.41
N ASP A 67 4.29 -8.45 -4.68
CA ASP A 67 4.36 -9.86 -5.06
C ASP A 67 5.78 -10.42 -4.82
N VAL A 68 5.85 -11.70 -4.45
CA VAL A 68 7.11 -12.41 -4.16
C VAL A 68 7.99 -12.49 -5.40
N LYS A 69 7.40 -12.60 -6.60
CA LYS A 69 8.11 -12.63 -7.87
C LYS A 69 7.68 -11.44 -8.73
N LEU A 70 8.65 -10.64 -9.15
CA LEU A 70 8.41 -9.49 -10.04
C LEU A 70 9.29 -9.66 -11.28
N ARG A 71 8.74 -10.14 -12.40
CA ARG A 71 9.48 -10.35 -13.67
C ARG A 71 10.81 -11.10 -13.53
N GLY A 72 10.88 -12.06 -12.61
CA GLY A 72 12.09 -12.85 -12.34
C GLY A 72 13.05 -12.23 -11.32
N GLU A 73 12.73 -11.05 -10.78
CA GLU A 73 13.36 -10.48 -9.60
C GLU A 73 12.60 -10.90 -8.33
N ASN A 74 13.33 -10.98 -7.21
CA ASN A 74 12.71 -11.26 -5.91
C ASN A 74 12.18 -9.94 -5.32
N GLY A 75 10.89 -9.88 -5.05
CA GLY A 75 10.25 -8.71 -4.46
C GLY A 75 10.78 -8.33 -3.07
N SER A 76 11.49 -9.24 -2.39
CA SER A 76 12.20 -8.96 -1.14
C SER A 76 13.23 -7.84 -1.24
N ALA A 77 13.71 -7.51 -2.45
CA ALA A 77 14.59 -6.37 -2.70
C ALA A 77 13.95 -5.00 -2.37
N LEU A 78 12.63 -4.93 -2.22
CA LEU A 78 11.88 -3.72 -1.86
C LEU A 78 11.80 -3.46 -0.36
N ALA A 79 12.06 -4.47 0.48
CA ALA A 79 11.91 -4.37 1.94
C ALA A 79 12.90 -3.41 2.62
N LEU A 80 13.93 -2.95 1.90
CA LEU A 80 14.90 -1.98 2.39
C LEU A 80 14.49 -0.52 2.11
N SER A 81 13.36 -0.31 1.43
CA SER A 81 12.93 1.02 0.96
C SER A 81 11.77 1.61 1.76
N VAL A 82 11.14 0.84 2.66
CA VAL A 82 10.05 1.27 3.56
C VAL A 82 10.50 1.35 5.01
#